data_AF-A0A3M8SY89-F1
#
_entry.id   AF-A0A3M8SY89-F1
#
_cell.length_a   1.000
_cell.length_b   1.000
_cell.length_c   1.000
_cell.angle_alpha   90.00
_cell.angle_beta   90.00
_cell.angle_gamma   90.00
#
_symmetry.space_group_name_H-M   'P 1'
#
loop_
_entity.id
_entity.type
_entity.pdbx_description
1 polymer ?
#
loop_
_entity_poly.entity_id
_entity_poly.type
_entity_poly.pdbx_seq_one_letter_code
_entity_poly.pdbx_strand_id
1 'polypeptide(L)'
;MAKPRCAIMKSAVPHAVIGIVVGIALVAVSAFLIWPQLSLFLASDACLGSGGSFDFSRLRCDFNAQHPYAPFALWPFWSSLAGVGLGLAMLVRGLWRLGAPVVGGRARVYGKSGKPRSVMDRRTP
;
A
#
# COMPACT_ATOMS: atom_id res chain seq x y z
N MET A 1 37.94 -29.51 -10.57
CA MET A 1 36.84 -29.27 -11.54
C MET A 1 35.59 -28.85 -10.76
N ALA A 2 35.29 -27.55 -10.72
CA ALA A 2 34.15 -27.02 -9.97
C ALA A 2 32.97 -26.76 -10.92
N LYS A 3 31.86 -27.47 -10.69
CA LYS A 3 30.62 -27.38 -11.47
C LYS A 3 29.92 -26.05 -11.14
N PRO A 4 29.71 -25.12 -12.09
CA PRO A 4 29.00 -23.88 -11.78
C PRO A 4 27.53 -24.19 -11.54
N ARG A 5 27.08 -24.01 -10.30
CA ARG A 5 25.66 -24.01 -9.94
C ARG A 5 25.02 -22.73 -10.48
N CYS A 6 24.67 -22.75 -11.76
CA CYS A 6 24.06 -21.64 -12.48
C CYS A 6 22.65 -22.07 -12.93
N ALA A 7 21.71 -22.26 -12.00
CA ALA A 7 20.39 -22.73 -12.41
C ALA A 7 19.23 -22.50 -11.43
N ILE A 8 19.23 -21.50 -10.53
CA ILE A 8 18.02 -21.25 -9.71
C ILE A 8 17.86 -19.77 -9.41
N MET A 9 17.48 -18.96 -10.39
CA MET A 9 17.11 -17.56 -10.13
C MET A 9 15.94 -17.02 -10.99
N LYS A 10 15.32 -17.84 -11.85
CA LYS A 10 14.22 -17.39 -12.73
C LYS A 10 12.82 -17.43 -12.11
N SER A 11 12.62 -18.05 -10.95
CA SER A 11 11.28 -18.25 -10.35
C SER A 11 10.82 -17.18 -9.34
N ALA A 12 11.70 -16.25 -8.93
CA ALA A 12 11.37 -15.27 -7.89
C ALA A 12 10.57 -14.05 -8.40
N VAL A 13 10.67 -13.72 -9.68
CA VAL A 13 10.02 -12.54 -10.29
C VAL A 13 8.47 -12.63 -10.37
N PRO A 14 7.85 -13.75 -10.79
CA PRO A 14 6.39 -13.79 -10.96
C PRO A 14 5.64 -13.58 -9.64
N HIS A 15 6.16 -14.12 -8.54
CA HIS A 15 5.55 -14.01 -7.22
C HIS A 15 5.53 -12.56 -6.69
N ALA A 16 6.54 -11.76 -7.04
CA ALA A 16 6.59 -10.36 -6.65
C ALA A 16 5.57 -9.51 -7.41
N VAL A 17 5.43 -9.76 -8.73
CA VAL A 17 4.46 -9.06 -9.58
C VAL A 17 3.02 -9.38 -9.16
N ILE A 18 2.72 -10.65 -8.90
CA ILE A 18 1.39 -11.08 -8.41
C ILE A 18 1.05 -10.36 -7.10
N GLY A 19 1.99 -10.28 -6.15
CA GLY A 19 1.77 -9.58 -4.88
C GLY A 19 1.47 -8.09 -5.04
N ILE A 20 2.10 -7.42 -6.00
CA ILE A 20 1.84 -6.00 -6.29
C ILE A 20 0.45 -5.82 -6.88
N VAL A 21 0.07 -6.63 -7.87
CA VAL A 21 -1.26 -6.53 -8.50
C VAL A 21 -2.37 -6.78 -7.48
N VAL A 22 -2.22 -7.84 -6.66
CA VAL A 22 -3.16 -8.14 -5.58
C VAL A 22 -3.21 -7.01 -4.57
N GLY A 23 -2.07 -6.45 -4.17
CA GLY A 23 -2.01 -5.33 -3.24
C GLY A 23 -2.72 -4.08 -3.77
N ILE A 24 -2.51 -3.70 -5.03
CA ILE A 24 -3.21 -2.58 -5.68
C ILE A 24 -4.72 -2.83 -5.71
N ALA A 25 -5.14 -4.02 -6.15
CA ALA A 25 -6.55 -4.38 -6.21
C ALA A 25 -7.21 -4.29 -4.83
N LEU A 26 -6.53 -4.77 -3.78
CA LEU A 26 -7.04 -4.72 -2.42
C LEU A 26 -7.20 -3.27 -1.93
N VAL A 27 -6.19 -2.42 -2.15
CA VAL A 27 -6.27 -0.99 -1.79
C VAL A 27 -7.40 -0.28 -2.54
N ALA A 28 -7.54 -0.54 -3.85
CA ALA A 28 -8.58 0.08 -4.67
C ALA A 28 -9.99 -0.31 -4.21
N VAL A 29 -10.22 -1.61 -3.95
CA VAL A 29 -11.51 -2.09 -3.44
C VAL A 29 -11.80 -1.52 -2.06
N SER A 30 -10.82 -1.52 -1.14
CA SER A 30 -11.00 -0.94 0.18
C SER A 30 -11.27 0.57 0.12
N ALA A 31 -10.59 1.32 -0.74
CA ALA A 31 -10.85 2.74 -0.93
C ALA A 31 -12.27 3.00 -1.45
N PHE A 32 -12.74 2.18 -2.39
CA PHE A 32 -14.11 2.26 -2.90
C PHE A 32 -15.15 2.00 -1.80
N LEU A 33 -14.89 1.04 -0.90
CA LEU A 33 -15.78 0.73 0.23
C LEU A 33 -15.77 1.84 1.31
N ILE A 34 -14.66 2.55 1.49
CA ILE A 34 -14.52 3.66 2.45
C ILE A 34 -15.24 4.91 1.96
N TRP A 35 -15.29 5.13 0.65
CA TRP A 35 -15.85 6.34 0.04
C TRP A 35 -17.23 6.77 0.57
N PRO A 36 -18.27 5.90 0.63
CA PRO A 36 -19.57 6.30 1.15
C PRO A 36 -19.50 6.71 2.63
N GLN A 37 -18.67 6.06 3.44
CA GLN A 37 -18.52 6.39 4.86
C GLN A 37 -17.87 7.76 5.05
N LEU A 38 -16.85 8.06 4.25
CA LEU A 38 -16.18 9.36 4.27
C LEU A 38 -17.14 10.48 3.86
N SER A 39 -17.95 10.25 2.82
CA SER A 39 -18.96 11.22 2.38
C SER A 39 -20.02 11.51 3.45
N LEU A 40 -20.46 10.49 4.18
CA LEU A 40 -21.37 10.64 5.31
C LEU A 40 -20.73 11.44 6.44
N PHE A 41 -19.47 11.13 6.76
CA PHE A 41 -18.72 11.83 7.81
C PHE A 41 -18.61 13.32 7.50
N LEU A 42 -18.20 13.68 6.28
CA LEU A 42 -18.12 15.07 5.80
C LEU A 42 -19.47 15.78 5.87
N ALA A 43 -20.55 15.13 5.45
CA ALA A 43 -21.90 15.70 5.51
C ALA A 43 -22.38 15.91 6.95
N SER A 44 -22.07 14.99 7.86
CA SER A 44 -22.41 15.09 9.28
C SER A 44 -21.64 16.19 9.99
N ASP A 45 -20.34 16.33 9.71
CA ASP A 45 -19.47 17.36 10.29
C ASP A 45 -19.91 18.76 9.88
N ALA A 46 -20.22 18.96 8.59
CA ALA A 46 -20.77 20.22 8.09
C ALA A 46 -22.12 20.58 8.75
N CYS A 47 -23.00 19.59 8.95
CA CYS A 47 -24.28 19.79 9.61
C CYS A 47 -24.12 20.20 11.09
N LEU A 48 -23.27 19.49 11.82
CA LEU A 48 -22.96 19.79 13.22
C LEU A 48 -22.30 21.17 13.37
N GLY A 49 -21.40 21.53 12.44
CA GLY A 49 -20.77 22.85 12.40
C GLY A 49 -21.77 24.00 12.19
N SER A 50 -22.92 23.72 11.57
CA SER A 50 -24.02 24.68 11.40
C SER A 50 -25.04 24.71 12.55
N GLY A 51 -24.84 23.90 13.60
CA GLY A 51 -25.73 23.81 14.75
C GLY A 51 -26.95 22.90 14.55
N GLY A 52 -26.96 22.09 13.48
CA GLY A 52 -27.99 21.07 13.25
C GLY A 52 -27.58 19.70 13.79
N SER A 53 -28.48 18.71 13.62
CA SER A 53 -28.20 17.30 13.89
C SER A 53 -28.41 16.49 12.60
N PHE A 54 -27.51 15.56 12.30
CA PHE A 54 -27.56 14.80 11.04
C PHE A 54 -28.45 13.56 11.16
N ASP A 55 -29.53 13.51 10.36
CA ASP A 55 -30.42 12.36 10.27
C ASP A 55 -29.86 11.32 9.30
N PHE A 56 -29.31 10.23 9.86
CA PHE A 56 -28.77 9.10 9.10
C PHE A 56 -29.81 8.30 8.31
N SER A 57 -31.10 8.41 8.63
CA SER A 57 -32.19 7.73 7.92
C SER A 57 -32.55 8.44 6.63
N ARG A 58 -32.53 9.78 6.67
CA ARG A 58 -32.88 10.64 5.52
C ARG A 58 -31.66 11.20 4.78
N LEU A 59 -30.46 10.96 5.30
CA LEU A 59 -29.19 11.49 4.79
C LEU A 59 -29.22 13.03 4.66
N ARG A 60 -29.81 13.70 5.66
CA ARG A 60 -30.00 15.17 5.66
C ARG A 60 -29.76 15.78 7.03
N CYS A 61 -29.42 17.06 7.03
CA CYS A 61 -29.30 17.86 8.24
C CYS A 61 -30.69 18.28 8.74
N ASP A 62 -30.98 18.00 9.99
CA ASP A 62 -32.20 18.39 10.71
C ASP A 62 -31.84 19.34 11.86
N PHE A 63 -32.25 20.61 11.73
CA PHE A 63 -32.00 21.64 12.74
C PHE A 63 -32.94 21.54 13.95
N ASN A 64 -33.98 20.72 13.86
CA ASN A 64 -34.97 20.58 14.93
C ASN A 64 -34.71 19.33 15.81
N ALA A 65 -33.69 18.52 15.46
CA ALA A 65 -33.24 17.34 16.19
C ALA A 65 -34.37 16.34 16.52
N GLN A 66 -35.30 16.11 15.58
CA GLN A 66 -36.49 15.28 15.81
C GLN A 66 -36.32 13.80 15.42
N HIS A 67 -35.12 13.35 15.07
CA HIS A 67 -34.88 11.99 14.61
C HIS A 67 -34.41 11.04 15.72
N PRO A 68 -34.80 9.75 15.66
CA PRO A 68 -34.35 8.74 16.61
C PRO A 68 -32.83 8.50 16.49
N TYR A 69 -32.19 8.20 17.61
CA TYR A 69 -30.78 7.81 17.65
C TYR A 69 -30.57 6.52 16.84
N ALA A 70 -29.70 6.60 15.83
CA ALA A 70 -29.28 5.45 15.05
C ALA A 70 -27.84 5.06 15.45
N PRO A 71 -27.60 3.83 15.93
CA PRO A 71 -26.25 3.39 16.27
C PRO A 71 -25.39 3.28 15.00
N PHE A 72 -24.25 3.97 14.99
CA PHE A 72 -23.30 3.88 13.89
C PHE A 72 -22.49 2.58 13.99
N ALA A 73 -22.55 1.75 12.97
CA ALA A 73 -21.75 0.52 12.91
C ALA A 73 -20.30 0.86 12.55
N LEU A 74 -19.40 0.77 13.53
CA LEU A 74 -17.96 1.02 13.35
C LEU A 74 -17.22 -0.16 12.68
N TRP A 75 -17.78 -1.36 12.70
CA TRP A 75 -17.16 -2.57 12.14
C TRP A 75 -16.74 -2.44 10.67
N PRO A 76 -17.59 -1.98 9.73
CA PRO A 76 -17.20 -1.85 8.31
C PRO A 76 -16.09 -0.82 8.08
N PHE A 77 -15.96 0.19 8.94
CA PHE A 77 -14.85 1.13 8.89
C PHE A 77 -13.53 0.41 9.22
N TRP A 78 -13.49 -0.33 10.32
CA TRP A 78 -12.30 -1.08 10.75
C TRP A 78 -11.89 -2.16 9.76
N SER A 79 -12.84 -2.89 9.16
CA SER A 79 -12.52 -3.90 8.14
C SER A 79 -11.89 -3.27 6.90
N SER A 80 -12.37 -2.09 6.50
CA SER A 80 -11.83 -1.40 5.32
C SER A 80 -10.44 -0.83 5.59
N LEU A 81 -10.19 -0.30 6.80
CA LEU A 81 -8.87 0.13 7.24
C LEU A 81 -7.87 -1.04 7.26
N ALA A 82 -8.28 -2.20 7.76
CA ALA A 82 -7.48 -3.42 7.73
C ALA A 82 -7.15 -3.86 6.29
N GLY A 83 -8.13 -3.77 5.38
CA GLY A 83 -7.95 -4.05 3.95
C GLY A 83 -6.90 -3.15 3.30
N VAL A 84 -6.96 -1.83 3.53
CA VAL A 84 -5.95 -0.88 3.06
C VAL A 84 -4.57 -1.22 3.62
N GLY A 85 -4.48 -1.50 4.93
CA GLY A 85 -3.23 -1.87 5.59
C GLY A 85 -2.59 -3.13 5.01
N LEU A 86 -3.40 -4.17 4.78
CA LEU A 86 -2.93 -5.42 4.16
C LEU A 86 -2.47 -5.21 2.72
N GLY A 87 -3.23 -4.43 1.93
CA GLY A 87 -2.89 -4.12 0.55
C GLY A 87 -1.57 -3.35 0.42
N LEU A 88 -1.38 -2.34 1.27
CA LEU A 88 -0.12 -1.60 1.38
C LEU A 88 1.04 -2.49 1.83
N ALA A 89 0.83 -3.37 2.82
CA ALA A 89 1.86 -4.31 3.26
C ALA A 89 2.31 -5.25 2.13
N MET A 90 1.37 -5.74 1.31
CA MET A 90 1.70 -6.56 0.13
C MET A 90 2.46 -5.77 -0.93
N LEU A 91 2.06 -4.53 -1.19
CA LEU A 91 2.76 -3.62 -2.10
C LEU A 91 4.21 -3.37 -1.68
N VAL A 92 4.42 -2.97 -0.41
CA VAL A 92 5.75 -2.71 0.15
C VAL A 92 6.62 -3.97 0.09
N ARG A 93 6.06 -5.14 0.44
CA ARG A 93 6.79 -6.42 0.38
C ARG A 93 7.17 -6.80 -1.06
N GLY A 94 6.26 -6.58 -2.03
CA GLY A 94 6.52 -6.82 -3.45
C GLY A 94 7.62 -5.91 -3.99
N LEU A 95 7.56 -4.62 -3.67
CA LEU A 95 8.57 -3.61 -4.05
C LEU A 95 9.95 -3.91 -3.43
N TRP A 96 9.99 -4.29 -2.15
CA TRP A 96 11.23 -4.73 -1.48
C TRP A 96 11.87 -5.93 -2.17
N ARG A 97 11.07 -6.90 -2.62
CA ARG A 97 11.55 -8.10 -3.34
C ARG A 97 12.11 -7.76 -4.72
N LEU A 98 11.63 -6.69 -5.36
CA LEU A 98 12.14 -6.20 -6.65
C LEU A 98 13.40 -5.34 -6.51
N GLY A 99 13.87 -5.07 -5.29
CA GLY A 99 15.05 -4.24 -5.05
C GLY A 99 14.81 -2.76 -5.39
N ALA A 100 13.55 -2.32 -5.45
CA ALA A 100 13.22 -0.92 -5.61
C ALA A 100 13.49 -0.19 -4.28
N PRO A 101 14.45 0.76 -4.21
CA PRO A 101 14.60 1.58 -3.03
C PRO A 101 13.41 2.54 -2.96
N VAL A 102 12.40 2.14 -2.18
CA VAL A 102 11.32 3.04 -1.78
C VAL A 102 11.94 3.99 -0.75
N VAL A 103 12.07 5.26 -1.15
CA VAL A 103 12.56 6.40 -0.37
C VAL A 103 14.08 6.60 -0.36
N GLY A 104 14.50 7.67 -1.06
CA GLY A 104 15.63 8.50 -0.63
C GLY A 104 16.99 8.21 -1.25
N GLY A 105 17.27 8.83 -2.40
CA GLY A 105 18.60 9.36 -2.71
C GLY A 105 19.68 8.34 -3.11
N ARG A 106 20.14 8.49 -4.37
CA ARG A 106 21.30 7.85 -5.00
C ARG A 106 21.13 6.35 -5.24
N ALA A 107 20.64 6.06 -6.45
CA ALA A 107 20.94 4.82 -7.15
C ALA A 107 22.46 4.60 -7.17
N ARG A 108 22.97 3.80 -6.23
CA ARG A 108 24.30 3.20 -6.36
C ARG A 108 24.11 2.06 -7.34
N VAL A 109 24.45 2.32 -8.60
CA VAL A 109 24.60 1.31 -9.64
C VAL A 109 25.53 0.24 -9.08
N TYR A 110 24.97 -0.88 -8.62
CA TYR A 110 25.77 -2.07 -8.33
C TYR A 110 26.24 -2.60 -9.67
N GLY A 111 27.41 -2.11 -10.10
CA GLY A 111 28.19 -2.67 -11.18
C GLY A 111 28.43 -4.14 -10.89
N LYS A 112 27.63 -4.98 -11.54
CA LYS A 112 27.76 -6.44 -11.54
C LYS A 112 28.91 -6.82 -12.48
N SER A 113 30.11 -6.37 -12.15
CA SER A 113 31.37 -6.73 -12.83
C SER A 113 32.47 -6.44 -11.83
N GLY A 114 33.11 -7.41 -11.20
CA GLY A 114 33.67 -8.60 -11.81
C GLY A 114 35.16 -8.54 -11.54
N LYS A 115 35.57 -9.09 -10.39
CA LYS A 115 36.95 -9.27 -9.91
C LYS A 115 37.85 -8.01 -9.85
N PRO A 116 38.52 -7.74 -8.72
CA PRO A 116 39.72 -6.91 -8.77
C PRO A 116 40.72 -7.62 -9.69
N ARG A 117 41.01 -7.05 -10.88
CA ARG A 117 42.20 -7.42 -11.63
C ARG A 117 43.37 -6.94 -10.79
N SER A 118 43.98 -7.86 -10.07
CA SER A 118 45.35 -7.74 -9.59
C SER A 118 46.23 -7.46 -10.81
N VAL A 119 46.59 -6.18 -10.99
CA VAL A 119 47.63 -5.77 -11.92
C VAL A 119 48.94 -6.32 -11.37
N MET A 120 49.25 -7.55 -11.79
CA MET A 120 50.55 -8.15 -11.59
C MET A 120 51.45 -7.58 -12.67
N ASP A 121 52.03 -6.40 -12.41
CA ASP A 121 53.06 -5.83 -13.27
C ASP A 121 54.35 -6.61 -13.04
N ARG A 122 54.51 -7.65 -13.85
CA ARG A 122 55.72 -8.45 -13.98
C ARG A 122 56.71 -7.62 -14.78
N ARG A 123 57.46 -6.76 -14.10
CA ARG A 123 58.65 -6.12 -14.65
C ARG A 123 59.90 -6.80 -14.10
N THR A 124 60.36 -7.80 -14.87
CA THR A 124 61.76 -8.23 -15.00
C THR A 124 62.10 -8.09 -16.48
N PRO A 125 63.38 -8.02 -16.89
CA PRO A 125 64.62 -8.24 -16.13
C PRO A 125 65.31 -6.98 -15.60
#